data_AF-A0A9D8YR10-F1
#
_entry.id   AF-A0A9D8YR10-F1
#
_cell.length_a   1.000
_cell.length_b   1.000
_cell.length_c   1.000
_cell.angle_alpha   90.00
_cell.angle_beta   90.00
_cell.angle_gamma   90.00
#
_symmetry.space_group_name_H-M   'P 1'
#
loop_
_entity.id
_entity.type
_entity.pdbx_description
1 polymer ?
#
loop_
_entity_poly.entity_id
_entity_poly.type
_entity_poly.pdbx_seq_one_letter_code
_entity_poly.pdbx_strand_id
1 'polypeptide(L)'
;MRTVNVSAKATAELISRTLSDAYPGTLFAVNIAEPQGRRDIHGIDVVWIDGPKREQVEEMLDRFQGVSWDPRTGNLDSRSHMQVGRDGLLEEVFYDIDYIFCDGPTTVLYR
;
A
#
# COMPACT_ATOMS: atom_id res chain seq x y z
N MET A 1 -1.03 19.97 14.40
CA MET A 1 -0.64 18.69 13.78
C MET A 1 -1.26 17.58 14.59
N ARG A 2 -2.02 16.69 13.97
CA ARG A 2 -2.58 15.50 14.64
C ARG A 2 -1.97 14.25 14.04
N THR A 3 -1.80 13.23 14.87
CA THR A 3 -1.37 11.91 14.44
C THR A 3 -2.60 11.05 14.17
N VAL A 4 -2.62 10.37 13.03
CA VAL A 4 -3.70 9.46 12.62
C VAL A 4 -3.09 8.10 12.32
N ASN A 5 -3.55 7.07 13.02
CA ASN A 5 -3.20 5.68 12.74
C ASN A 5 -4.33 5.04 11.95
N VAL A 6 -4.02 4.47 10.79
CA VAL A 6 -4.96 3.82 9.90
C VAL A 6 -4.71 2.32 9.96
N SER A 7 -5.70 1.55 10.42
CA SER A 7 -5.57 0.10 10.53
C SER A 7 -5.31 -0.57 9.18
N ALA A 8 -4.72 -1.77 9.17
CA ALA A 8 -4.53 -2.56 7.95
C ALA A 8 -5.82 -2.69 7.11
N LYS A 9 -6.95 -2.94 7.79
CA LYS A 9 -8.27 -3.03 7.14
C LYS A 9 -8.70 -1.72 6.49
N ALA A 10 -8.59 -0.60 7.22
CA ALA A 10 -8.94 0.70 6.64
C ALA A 10 -8.00 1.08 5.48
N THR A 11 -6.72 0.68 5.56
CA THR A 11 -5.73 0.86 4.51
C THR A 11 -6.11 0.06 3.26
N ALA A 12 -6.47 -1.22 3.39
CA ALA A 12 -6.93 -2.04 2.27
C ALA A 12 -8.16 -1.44 1.58
N GLU A 13 -9.12 -0.92 2.35
CA GLU A 13 -10.29 -0.23 1.78
C GLU A 13 -9.91 1.08 1.06
N LEU A 14 -8.94 1.84 1.58
CA LEU A 14 -8.43 3.05 0.92
C LEU A 14 -7.71 2.73 -0.38
N ILE A 15 -6.88 1.68 -0.39
CA ILE A 15 -6.20 1.18 -1.58
C ILE A 15 -7.23 0.75 -2.62
N SER A 16 -8.21 -0.07 -2.23
CA SER A 16 -9.27 -0.53 -3.14
C SER A 16 -10.01 0.65 -3.80
N ARG A 17 -10.44 1.64 -3.01
CA ARG A 17 -11.09 2.85 -3.55
C ARG A 17 -10.16 3.63 -4.49
N THR A 18 -8.91 3.84 -4.10
CA THR A 18 -7.93 4.59 -4.90
C THR A 18 -7.70 3.92 -6.26
N LEU A 19 -7.57 2.60 -6.28
CA LEU A 19 -7.40 1.82 -7.52
C LEU A 19 -8.65 1.86 -8.41
N SER A 20 -9.83 1.69 -7.83
CA SER A 20 -11.10 1.77 -8.57
C SER A 20 -11.34 3.15 -9.18
N ASP A 21 -10.98 4.23 -8.47
CA ASP A 21 -11.11 5.60 -8.97
C ASP A 21 -10.12 5.87 -10.11
N ALA A 22 -8.87 5.39 -9.97
CA ALA A 22 -7.83 5.59 -10.98
C ALA A 22 -8.02 4.73 -12.23
N TYR A 23 -8.52 3.51 -12.07
CA TYR A 23 -8.62 2.49 -13.11
C TYR A 23 -10.01 1.82 -13.10
N PRO A 24 -11.09 2.56 -13.44
CA PRO A 24 -12.47 2.08 -13.31
C PRO A 24 -12.80 0.86 -14.19
N GLY A 25 -11.96 0.55 -15.19
CA GLY A 25 -12.12 -0.63 -16.05
C GLY A 25 -11.35 -1.86 -15.59
N THR A 26 -10.57 -1.78 -14.52
CA THR A 26 -9.74 -2.89 -14.04
C THR A 26 -10.30 -3.46 -12.74
N LEU A 27 -10.41 -4.79 -12.68
CA LEU A 27 -10.78 -5.49 -11.45
C LEU A 27 -9.53 -5.80 -10.63
N PHE A 28 -9.43 -5.20 -9.45
CA PHE A 28 -8.38 -5.49 -8.46
C PHE A 28 -8.94 -6.34 -7.33
N ALA A 29 -8.20 -7.39 -6.95
CA ALA A 29 -8.36 -8.04 -5.66
C ALA A 29 -7.37 -7.41 -4.67
N VAL A 30 -7.88 -6.85 -3.57
CA VAL A 30 -7.07 -6.24 -2.50
C VAL A 30 -7.33 -7.00 -1.20
N ASN A 31 -6.33 -7.72 -0.72
CA ASN A 31 -6.44 -8.60 0.44
C ASN A 31 -5.41 -8.24 1.50
N ILE A 32 -5.77 -8.39 2.78
CA ILE A 32 -4.77 -8.34 3.85
C ILE A 32 -4.03 -9.68 3.84
N ALA A 33 -2.72 -9.61 3.71
CA ALA A 33 -1.83 -10.76 3.76
C ALA A 33 -1.27 -10.90 5.19
N GLU A 34 -1.68 -11.95 5.88
CA GLU A 34 -1.08 -12.33 7.16
C GLU A 34 0.00 -13.39 6.89
N PRO A 35 1.30 -13.07 7.01
CA PRO A 35 2.33 -14.07 6.84
C PRO A 35 2.19 -15.16 7.91
N GLN A 36 2.26 -16.43 7.47
CA GLN A 36 2.00 -17.57 8.34
C GLN A 36 2.89 -17.52 9.60
N GLY A 37 2.22 -17.44 10.76
CA GLY A 37 2.88 -17.49 12.07
C GLY A 37 3.38 -16.15 12.63
N ARG A 38 3.22 -15.03 11.90
CA ARG A 38 3.65 -13.68 12.34
C ARG A 38 2.44 -12.75 12.36
N ARG A 39 1.78 -12.66 13.52
CA ARG A 39 0.56 -11.84 13.73
C ARG A 39 0.85 -10.34 13.84
N ASP A 40 2.11 -9.99 14.00
CA ASP A 40 2.65 -8.65 14.16
C ASP A 40 2.98 -7.99 12.82
N ILE A 41 2.83 -8.71 11.72
CA ILE A 41 3.11 -8.21 10.37
C ILE A 41 1.81 -8.17 9.58
N HIS A 42 1.54 -7.02 8.96
CA HIS A 42 0.35 -6.77 8.18
C HIS A 42 0.73 -6.41 6.75
N GLY A 43 0.56 -7.35 5.82
CA GLY A 43 0.75 -7.11 4.40
C GLY A 43 -0.55 -6.76 3.68
N ILE A 44 -0.44 -6.19 2.49
CA ILE A 44 -1.55 -6.10 1.53
C ILE A 44 -1.12 -6.71 0.19
N ASP A 45 -1.89 -7.68 -0.29
CA ASP A 45 -1.76 -8.22 -1.64
C ASP A 45 -2.74 -7.52 -2.58
N VAL A 46 -2.22 -6.98 -3.68
CA VAL A 46 -2.99 -6.35 -4.76
C VAL A 46 -2.76 -7.16 -6.03
N VAL A 47 -3.82 -7.78 -6.54
CA VAL A 47 -3.76 -8.70 -7.69
C VAL A 47 -4.73 -8.27 -8.77
N TRP A 48 -4.29 -8.27 -10.04
CA TRP A 48 -5.14 -8.01 -11.21
C TRP A 48 -4.60 -8.67 -12.48
N ILE A 49 -5.48 -8.92 -13.46
CA ILE A 49 -5.13 -9.69 -14.68
C ILE A 49 -4.87 -8.79 -15.89
N ASP A 50 -5.56 -7.66 -15.98
CA ASP A 50 -5.52 -6.76 -17.13
C ASP A 50 -5.61 -5.28 -16.72
N GLY A 51 -5.11 -4.38 -17.58
CA GLY A 51 -5.12 -2.94 -17.32
C GLY A 51 -3.74 -2.35 -17.07
N PRO A 52 -3.54 -1.53 -16.02
CA PRO A 52 -2.30 -0.78 -15.84
C PRO A 52 -1.12 -1.71 -15.63
N LYS A 53 0.07 -1.22 -15.99
CA LYS A 53 1.32 -1.92 -15.71
C LYS A 53 1.57 -1.99 -14.21
N ARG A 54 2.22 -3.06 -13.77
CA ARG A 54 2.60 -3.28 -12.37
C ARG A 54 3.28 -2.06 -11.75
N GLU A 55 4.22 -1.45 -12.47
CA GLU A 55 5.02 -0.34 -11.96
C GLU A 55 4.18 0.92 -11.69
N GLN A 56 3.13 1.16 -12.49
CA GLN A 56 2.24 2.31 -12.30
C GLN A 56 1.41 2.16 -11.02
N VAL A 57 0.99 0.92 -10.73
CA VAL A 57 0.26 0.62 -9.51
C VAL A 57 1.20 0.67 -8.30
N GLU A 58 2.41 0.12 -8.39
CA GLU A 58 3.42 0.21 -7.31
C GLU A 58 3.74 1.67 -6.95
N GLU A 59 3.99 2.52 -7.95
CA GLU A 59 4.27 3.95 -7.73
C GLU A 59 3.09 4.65 -7.04
N MET A 60 1.86 4.36 -7.47
CA MET A 60 0.65 4.93 -6.86
C MET A 60 0.48 4.49 -5.40
N LEU A 61 0.80 3.23 -5.09
CA LEU A 61 0.56 2.65 -3.78
C LEU A 61 1.70 2.91 -2.77
N ASP A 62 2.86 3.41 -3.21
CA ASP A 62 3.99 3.74 -2.32
C ASP A 62 3.60 4.67 -1.17
N ARG A 63 2.63 5.57 -1.39
CA ARG A 63 2.09 6.48 -0.36
C ARG A 63 1.37 5.78 0.80
N PHE A 64 1.06 4.50 0.68
CA PHE A 64 0.40 3.72 1.73
C PHE A 64 1.38 2.83 2.51
N GLN A 65 2.65 2.75 2.10
CA GLN A 65 3.67 1.97 2.81
C GLN A 65 3.85 2.50 4.22
N GLY A 66 3.73 1.62 5.22
CA GLY A 66 3.87 1.97 6.64
C GLY A 66 5.29 1.84 7.19
N VAL A 67 6.23 1.28 6.41
CA VAL A 67 7.62 1.11 6.80
C VAL A 67 8.58 1.45 5.66
N SER A 68 9.84 1.66 6.03
CA SER A 68 10.97 1.82 5.11
C SER A 68 12.11 0.87 5.54
N TRP A 69 12.80 0.28 4.58
CA TRP A 69 13.91 -0.64 4.83
C TRP A 69 15.24 -0.04 4.41
N ASP A 70 16.21 -0.02 5.31
CA ASP A 70 17.59 0.38 5.00
C ASP A 70 18.45 -0.86 4.69
N PRO A 71 18.88 -1.07 3.43
CA PRO A 71 19.70 -2.22 3.05
C PRO A 71 21.09 -2.24 3.71
N ARG A 72 21.60 -1.10 4.19
CA ARG A 72 22.95 -1.02 4.77
C ARG A 72 22.98 -1.52 6.21
N THR A 73 21.93 -1.20 6.96
CA THR A 73 21.82 -1.54 8.39
C THR A 73 20.93 -2.75 8.63
N GLY A 74 20.05 -3.07 7.67
CA GLY A 74 19.01 -4.08 7.83
C GLY A 74 17.82 -3.59 8.67
N ASN A 75 17.78 -2.31 9.02
CA ASN A 75 16.72 -1.74 9.85
C ASN A 75 15.42 -1.57 9.06
N LEU A 76 14.31 -1.79 9.77
CA LEU A 76 12.96 -1.49 9.31
C LEU A 76 12.42 -0.36 10.19
N ASP A 77 12.27 0.83 9.60
CA ASP A 77 11.79 2.02 10.30
C ASP A 77 10.35 2.31 9.91
N SER A 78 9.56 2.86 10.85
CA SER A 78 8.20 3.31 10.53
C SER A 78 8.22 4.48 9.56
N ARG A 79 7.26 4.49 8.64
CA ARG A 79 7.06 5.55 7.65
C ARG A 79 5.76 6.27 7.95
N SER A 80 5.85 7.58 8.14
CA SER A 80 4.68 8.46 8.20
C SER A 80 4.52 9.26 6.91
N HIS A 81 3.30 9.72 6.66
CA HIS A 81 2.95 10.54 5.51
C HIS A 81 2.21 11.79 5.99
N MET A 82 2.55 12.94 5.41
CA MET A 82 1.87 14.19 5.74
C MET A 82 0.72 14.42 4.78
N GLN A 83 -0.48 14.68 5.30
CA GLN A 83 -1.64 15.06 4.50
C GLN A 83 -2.43 16.20 5.13
N VAL A 84 -3.31 16.83 4.34
CA VAL A 84 -4.26 17.82 4.83
C VAL A 84 -5.61 17.14 5.03
N GLY A 85 -6.07 17.11 6.28
CA GLY A 85 -7.38 16.57 6.64
C GLY A 85 -8.53 17.40 6.05
N ARG A 86 -9.75 16.84 6.08
CA ARG A 86 -10.95 17.53 5.56
C ARG A 86 -11.28 18.84 6.30
N ASP A 87 -10.82 18.98 7.53
CA ASP A 87 -10.92 20.17 8.37
C ASP A 87 -9.81 21.20 8.09
N GLY A 88 -8.97 20.95 7.09
CA GLY A 88 -7.85 21.82 6.71
C GLY A 88 -6.63 21.70 7.63
N LEU A 89 -6.65 20.78 8.61
CA LEU A 89 -5.53 20.58 9.52
C LEU A 89 -4.49 19.64 8.92
N LEU A 90 -3.21 19.92 9.20
CA LEU A 90 -2.11 19.03 8.86
C LEU A 90 -2.14 17.77 9.76
N GLU A 91 -2.12 16.62 9.11
CA GLU A 91 -2.12 15.29 9.73
C GLU A 91 -0.83 14.56 9.39
N GLU A 92 -0.26 13.90 10.39
CA GLU A 92 0.76 12.87 10.20
C GLU A 92 0.06 11.51 10.25
N VAL A 93 0.16 10.75 9.18
CA VAL A 93 -0.57 9.49 8.97
C VAL A 93 0.39 8.32 8.99
N PHE A 94 0.06 7.33 9.82
CA PHE A 94 0.72 6.03 9.85
C PHE A 94 -0.26 4.98 9.35
N TYR A 95 0.18 4.19 8.38
CA TYR A 95 -0.56 3.02 7.92
C TYR A 95 -0.02 1.80 8.65
N ASP A 96 -0.91 1.06 9.31
CA ASP A 96 -0.60 -0.16 10.07
C ASP A 96 -0.42 -1.35 9.11
N ILE A 97 0.53 -1.21 8.18
CA ILE A 97 0.94 -2.22 7.21
C ILE A 97 2.45 -2.13 6.95
N ASP A 98 3.08 -3.28 6.73
CA ASP A 98 4.53 -3.39 6.50
C ASP A 98 4.90 -3.44 5.02
N TYR A 99 4.01 -3.97 4.17
CA TYR A 99 4.31 -4.09 2.76
C TYR A 99 3.04 -4.20 1.93
N ILE A 100 3.18 -3.80 0.67
CA ILE A 100 2.19 -3.99 -0.37
C ILE A 100 2.86 -4.79 -1.48
N PHE A 101 2.28 -5.93 -1.83
CA PHE A 101 2.71 -6.74 -2.96
C PHE A 101 1.76 -6.53 -4.13
N CYS A 102 2.31 -6.18 -5.29
CA CYS A 102 1.58 -6.00 -6.52
C CYS A 102 1.86 -7.17 -7.47
N ASP A 103 0.82 -7.96 -7.77
CA ASP A 103 0.83 -9.03 -8.77
C ASP A 103 -0.11 -8.66 -9.93
N GLY A 104 0.48 -8.03 -10.94
CA GLY A 104 -0.23 -7.55 -12.12
C GLY A 104 0.52 -7.92 -13.40
N PRO A 105 0.00 -7.49 -14.58
CA PRO A 105 0.65 -7.74 -15.85
C PRO A 105 2.08 -7.22 -15.83
N THR A 106 3.05 -8.15 -15.91
CA THR A 106 4.47 -7.80 -16.04
C THR A 106 4.84 -7.72 -17.51
N THR A 107 5.75 -6.81 -17.84
CA THR A 107 6.34 -6.75 -19.20
C THR A 107 7.50 -7.76 -19.34
N VAL A 108 7.75 -8.63 -18.35
CA VAL A 108 8.90 -9.54 -18.35
C VAL A 108 8.61 -10.72 -19.28
N LEU A 109 8.85 -10.51 -20.57
CA LEU A 109 9.21 -11.58 -21.47
C LEU A 109 10.55 -12.13 -20.98
N TYR A 110 10.56 -13.29 -20.36
CA TYR A 110 11.79 -14.06 -20.23
C TYR A 110 12.34 -14.26 -21.65
N ARG A 111 13.50 -13.64 -21.94
CA ARG A 111 14.33 -13.92 -23.11
C ARG A 111 15.53 -14.73 -22.66
#